data_AF-A0A4U6LWV7-F1
#
_entry.id   AF-A0A4U6LWV7-F1
#
_cell.length_a   1.000
_cell.length_b   1.000
_cell.length_c   1.000
_cell.angle_alpha   90.00
_cell.angle_beta   90.00
_cell.angle_gamma   90.00
#
_symmetry.space_group_name_H-M   'P 1'
#
loop_
_entity.id
_entity.type
_entity.pdbx_description
1 polymer ?
#
loop_
_entity_poly.entity_id
_entity_poly.type
_entity_poly.pdbx_seq_one_letter_code
_entity_poly.pdbx_strand_id
1 'polypeptide(L)'
;MCEEYVERPLYLLIADWIRAEDRWVTAKEISLHFNIEHCKAINTLSYILSEVGEIVCEVKMIPNQIAGRGCQCQRLVKVVSIDSHLYSRLNHNLQDKKVSVGKMPRMSAVPPTELNREQKWQMMLSKSMRR
;
A
#
# COMPACT_ATOMS: atom_id res chain seq x y z
N MET A 1 -18.59 -22.24 -9.83
CA MET A 1 -17.68 -22.71 -8.78
C MET A 1 -17.16 -21.47 -8.07
N CYS A 2 -17.42 -21.36 -6.78
CA CYS A 2 -17.15 -20.16 -6.00
C CYS A 2 -15.65 -20.06 -5.68
N GLU A 3 -14.90 -19.29 -6.47
CA GLU A 3 -13.62 -18.75 -5.99
C GLU A 3 -13.97 -17.78 -4.86
N GLU A 4 -13.55 -18.10 -3.65
CA GLU A 4 -13.62 -17.20 -2.51
C GLU A 4 -12.95 -15.89 -2.91
N TYR A 5 -13.76 -14.84 -3.11
CA TYR A 5 -13.31 -13.45 -3.24
C TYR A 5 -12.73 -13.04 -1.89
N VAL A 6 -11.55 -13.57 -1.57
CA VAL A 6 -10.67 -12.99 -0.57
C VAL A 6 -10.25 -11.66 -1.19
N GLU A 7 -10.70 -10.54 -0.62
CA GLU A 7 -10.29 -9.19 -1.03
C GLU A 7 -8.76 -9.08 -0.87
N ARG A 8 -8.02 -9.49 -1.91
CA ARG A 8 -6.56 -9.38 -1.93
C ARG A 8 -6.21 -7.90 -2.03
N PRO A 9 -5.25 -7.41 -1.24
CA PRO A 9 -4.81 -6.03 -1.35
C PRO A 9 -4.21 -5.75 -2.73
N LEU A 10 -4.37 -4.51 -3.18
CA LEU A 10 -3.99 -4.06 -4.52
C LEU A 10 -2.52 -4.36 -4.87
N TYR A 11 -1.60 -4.27 -3.91
CA TYR A 11 -0.19 -4.52 -4.17
C TYR A 11 0.09 -5.99 -4.54
N LEU A 12 -0.67 -6.94 -3.99
CA LEU A 12 -0.54 -8.35 -4.37
C LEU A 12 -1.10 -8.59 -5.76
N LEU A 13 -2.26 -7.99 -6.07
CA LEU A 13 -2.85 -8.11 -7.41
C LEU A 13 -1.89 -7.57 -8.48
N ILE A 14 -1.22 -6.45 -8.19
CA ILE A 14 -0.20 -5.89 -9.07
C ILE A 14 1.01 -6.82 -9.17
N ALA A 15 1.50 -7.37 -8.06
CA ALA A 15 2.66 -8.28 -8.08
C ALA A 15 2.36 -9.60 -8.82
N ASP A 16 1.19 -10.19 -8.57
CA ASP A 16 0.69 -11.39 -9.27
C ASP A 16 0.60 -11.12 -10.78
N TRP A 17 0.08 -9.96 -11.17
CA TRP A 17 -0.02 -9.57 -12.58
C TRP A 17 1.36 -9.36 -13.22
N ILE A 18 2.27 -8.62 -12.58
CA ILE A 18 3.64 -8.42 -13.10
C ILE A 18 4.36 -9.76 -13.26
N ARG A 19 4.15 -10.69 -12.32
CA ARG A 19 4.69 -12.05 -12.38
C ARG A 19 4.13 -12.82 -13.57
N ALA A 20 2.82 -12.75 -13.80
CA ALA A 20 2.15 -13.44 -14.90
C ALA A 20 2.59 -12.92 -16.28
N GLU A 21 2.96 -11.64 -16.37
CA GLU A 21 3.42 -11.01 -17.61
C GLU A 21 4.86 -11.44 -18.01
N ASP A 22 5.66 -11.95 -17.06
CA ASP A 22 7.05 -12.43 -17.24
C ASP A 22 7.99 -11.44 -17.98
N ARG A 23 7.66 -10.15 -18.00
CA ARG A 23 8.44 -9.12 -18.68
C ARG A 23 8.71 -7.91 -17.79
N TRP A 24 9.51 -7.00 -18.31
CA TRP A 24 9.74 -5.70 -17.69
C TRP A 24 8.50 -4.83 -17.84
N VAL A 25 7.95 -4.39 -16.72
CA VAL A 25 6.73 -3.59 -16.63
C VAL A 25 7.01 -2.23 -16.02
N THR A 26 6.33 -1.21 -16.51
CA THR A 26 6.44 0.17 -16.05
C THR A 26 5.24 0.57 -15.19
N ALA A 27 5.42 1.58 -14.33
CA ALA A 27 4.32 2.14 -13.54
C ALA A 27 3.17 2.71 -14.39
N LYS A 28 3.44 3.06 -15.66
CA LYS A 28 2.42 3.52 -16.60
C LYS A 28 1.50 2.37 -17.04
N GLU A 29 2.07 1.20 -17.30
CA GLU A 29 1.29 0.01 -17.66
C GLU A 29 0.44 -0.48 -16.50
N ILE A 30 0.98 -0.45 -15.27
CA ILE A 30 0.21 -0.76 -14.06
C ILE A 30 -0.97 0.21 -13.91
N SER A 31 -0.73 1.51 -14.13
CA SER A 31 -1.77 2.54 -14.07
C SER A 31 -2.89 2.29 -15.08
N LEU A 32 -2.56 1.90 -16.32
CA LEU A 32 -3.55 1.57 -17.35
C LEU A 32 -4.30 0.27 -17.03
N HIS A 33 -3.59 -0.79 -16.65
CA HIS A 33 -4.19 -2.11 -16.40
C HIS A 33 -5.15 -2.09 -15.21
N PHE A 34 -4.79 -1.42 -14.13
CA PHE A 34 -5.59 -1.34 -12.90
C PHE A 34 -6.49 -0.12 -12.84
N ASN A 35 -6.50 0.73 -13.87
CA ASN A 35 -7.21 2.01 -13.91
C ASN A 35 -6.98 2.86 -12.64
N ILE A 36 -5.72 2.98 -12.22
CA ILE A 36 -5.30 3.78 -11.08
C ILE A 36 -4.44 4.95 -11.54
N GLU A 37 -4.41 6.03 -10.75
CA GLU A 37 -3.53 7.16 -11.03
C GLU A 37 -2.06 6.74 -11.09
N HIS A 38 -1.29 7.34 -11.99
CA HIS A 38 0.13 7.03 -12.16
C HIS A 38 0.94 7.19 -10.86
N CYS A 39 0.69 8.26 -10.10
CA CYS A 39 1.30 8.49 -8.80
C CYS A 39 1.03 7.33 -7.82
N LYS A 40 -0.21 6.82 -7.82
CA LYS A 40 -0.61 5.68 -6.99
C LYS A 40 0.12 4.40 -7.41
N ALA A 41 0.24 4.14 -8.71
CA ALA A 41 1.01 3.01 -9.22
C ALA A 41 2.49 3.07 -8.78
N ILE A 42 3.13 4.23 -8.85
CA ILE A 42 4.52 4.43 -8.40
C ILE A 42 4.65 4.17 -6.89
N ASN A 43 3.72 4.69 -6.09
CA ASN A 43 3.74 4.51 -4.64
C ASN A 43 3.55 3.04 -4.27
N THR A 44 2.62 2.34 -4.93
CA THR A 44 2.41 0.92 -4.70
C THR A 44 3.64 0.10 -5.10
N LEU A 45 4.27 0.43 -6.22
CA LEU A 45 5.51 -0.23 -6.65
C LEU A 45 6.65 0.02 -5.65
N SER A 46 6.78 1.25 -5.14
CA SER A 46 7.78 1.57 -4.12
C SER A 46 7.51 0.81 -2.81
N TYR A 47 6.25 0.66 -2.41
CA TYR A 47 5.86 -0.16 -1.27
C TYR A 47 6.24 -1.63 -1.46
N ILE A 48 5.95 -2.22 -2.63
CA ILE A 48 6.33 -3.61 -2.93
C ILE A 48 7.85 -3.79 -2.83
N LEU A 49 8.63 -2.86 -3.41
CA LEU A 49 10.09 -2.95 -3.44
C LEU A 49 10.76 -2.72 -2.07
N SER A 50 10.16 -1.93 -1.18
CA SER A 50 10.77 -1.54 0.10
C SER A 50 10.24 -2.32 1.30
N GLU A 51 8.95 -2.62 1.33
CA GLU A 51 8.27 -3.12 2.52
C GLU A 51 7.86 -4.61 2.42
N VAL A 52 7.81 -5.18 1.21
CA VAL A 52 7.35 -6.56 1.00
C VAL A 52 8.53 -7.46 0.61
N GLY A 53 9.29 -7.90 1.62
CA GLY A 53 10.48 -8.75 1.42
C GLY A 53 10.16 -10.14 0.87
N GLU A 54 8.90 -10.57 0.93
CA GLU A 54 8.41 -11.84 0.39
C GLU A 54 8.24 -11.81 -1.15
N ILE A 55 8.25 -10.62 -1.77
CA ILE A 55 8.15 -10.45 -3.22
C ILE A 55 9.54 -10.12 -3.76
N VAL A 56 10.15 -11.09 -4.46
CA VAL A 56 11.45 -10.90 -5.09
C VAL A 56 11.25 -10.18 -6.42
N CYS A 57 11.73 -8.94 -6.50
CA CYS A 57 11.65 -8.10 -7.69
C CYS A 57 13.03 -7.76 -8.23
N GLU A 58 13.17 -7.73 -9.55
CA GLU A 58 14.28 -7.08 -10.23
C GLU A 58 13.85 -5.70 -10.73
N VAL A 59 14.76 -4.73 -10.62
CA VAL A 59 14.51 -3.34 -11.01
C VAL A 59 15.59 -2.86 -11.98
N LYS A 60 15.16 -2.25 -13.08
CA LYS A 60 16.03 -1.55 -14.04
C LYS A 60 15.61 -0.10 -14.12
N MET A 61 16.62 0.77 -14.18
CA MET A 61 16.45 2.21 -14.32
C MET A 61 16.89 2.62 -15.72
N ILE A 62 16.00 3.23 -16.49
CA ILE A 62 16.36 3.82 -17.79
C ILE A 62 16.44 5.34 -17.60
N PRO A 63 17.60 5.97 -17.86
CA PRO A 63 17.72 7.41 -17.80
C PRO A 63 16.85 8.02 -18.91
N ASN A 64 15.99 8.96 -18.54
CA ASN A 64 15.28 9.75 -19.53
C ASN A 64 16.18 10.91 -19.95
N GLN A 65 16.36 11.11 -21.26
CA GLN A 65 17.23 12.15 -21.82
C GLN A 65 16.58 13.55 -21.72
N ILE A 66 16.12 13.94 -20.53
CA ILE A 66 15.58 15.28 -20.29
C ILE A 66 16.69 16.11 -19.65
N ALA A 67 17.30 16.98 -20.45
CA ALA A 67 18.27 17.96 -19.95
C ALA A 67 17.58 18.95 -18.98
N GLY A 68 18.16 19.14 -17.79
CA GLY A 68 17.90 20.33 -16.95
C GLY A 68 16.78 20.25 -15.90
N ARG A 69 16.11 19.11 -15.73
CA ARG A 69 15.27 18.84 -14.54
C ARG A 69 15.62 17.44 -14.02
N GLY A 70 15.79 17.28 -12.70
CA GLY A 70 16.39 16.10 -12.07
C GLY A 70 15.91 14.76 -12.63
N CYS A 71 16.71 13.68 -12.47
CA CYS A 71 16.51 12.44 -13.23
C CYS A 71 15.05 11.94 -13.15
N GLN A 72 14.31 12.09 -14.25
CA GLN A 72 13.06 11.37 -14.48
C GLN A 72 13.40 9.98 -15.01
N CYS A 73 14.13 9.21 -14.21
CA CYS A 73 14.52 7.85 -14.58
C CYS A 73 13.25 6.97 -14.63
N GLN A 74 12.99 6.31 -15.76
CA GLN A 74 11.89 5.34 -15.85
C GLN A 74 12.28 4.07 -15.12
N ARG A 75 11.46 3.62 -14.16
CA ARG A 75 11.65 2.33 -13.49
C ARG A 75 10.93 1.24 -14.25
N LEU A 76 11.65 0.18 -14.56
CA LEU A 76 11.10 -1.08 -15.05
C LEU A 76 11.25 -2.10 -13.95
N VAL A 77 10.19 -2.86 -13.70
CA VAL A 77 10.15 -3.86 -12.64
C VAL A 77 9.71 -5.18 -13.24
N LYS A 78 10.35 -6.27 -12.80
CA LYS A 78 9.96 -7.64 -13.08
C LYS A 78 9.88 -8.39 -11.76
N VAL A 79 8.81 -9.15 -11.54
CA VAL A 79 8.66 -10.01 -10.36
C VAL A 79 9.21 -11.39 -10.71
N VAL A 80 10.20 -11.85 -9.93
CA VAL A 80 10.86 -13.15 -10.13
C VAL A 80 10.09 -14.25 -9.41
N SER A 81 9.77 -14.02 -8.14
CA SER A 81 9.04 -14.99 -7.33
C SER A 81 8.29 -14.28 -6.21
N ILE A 82 7.16 -14.88 -5.81
CA ILE A 82 6.37 -14.45 -4.65
C ILE A 82 6.34 -15.65 -3.70
N ASP A 83 6.77 -15.45 -2.45
CA ASP A 83 6.73 -16.49 -1.44
C ASP A 83 5.28 -16.86 -1.11
N SER A 84 4.98 -18.17 -1.16
CA SER A 84 3.70 -18.75 -0.77
C SER A 84 3.25 -18.34 0.65
N HIS A 85 4.19 -18.12 1.57
CA HIS A 85 3.90 -17.74 2.96
C HIS A 85 3.21 -16.37 3.07
N LEU A 86 3.42 -15.48 2.10
CA LEU A 86 2.74 -14.19 2.01
C LEU A 86 1.22 -14.38 1.92
N TYR A 87 0.76 -15.28 1.05
CA TYR A 87 -0.66 -15.56 0.87
C TYR A 87 -1.28 -16.17 2.15
N SER A 88 -0.55 -17.05 2.85
CA SER A 88 -0.99 -17.64 4.11
C SER A 88 -1.15 -16.61 5.22
N ARG A 89 -0.19 -15.69 5.38
CA ARG A 89 -0.27 -14.60 6.36
C ARG A 89 -1.46 -13.68 6.12
N LEU A 90 -1.74 -13.36 4.86
CA LEU A 90 -2.88 -12.52 4.50
C LEU A 90 -4.21 -13.20 4.79
N ASN A 91 -4.33 -14.48 4.51
CA ASN A 91 -5.52 -15.25 4.85
C ASN A 91 -5.78 -15.27 6.36
N HIS A 92 -4.73 -15.39 7.19
CA HIS A 92 -4.86 -15.36 8.65
C HIS A 92 -5.29 -13.98 9.18
N ASN A 93 -4.66 -12.90 8.70
CA ASN A 93 -5.00 -11.53 9.13
C ASN A 93 -6.42 -11.11 8.72
N LEU A 94 -6.95 -11.65 7.61
CA LEU A 94 -8.32 -11.41 7.17
C LEU A 94 -9.35 -12.19 8.01
N GLN A 95 -8.99 -13.39 8.46
CA GLN A 95 -9.80 -14.17 9.42
C GLN A 95 -9.89 -13.46 10.78
N ASP A 96 -8.78 -12.95 11.32
CA ASP A 96 -8.76 -12.19 12.58
C ASP A 96 -9.62 -10.92 12.51
N LYS A 97 -9.60 -10.21 11.37
CA LYS A 97 -10.46 -9.04 11.16
C LYS A 97 -11.95 -9.38 11.14
N LYS A 98 -12.34 -10.54 10.58
CA LYS A 98 -13.74 -11.00 10.61
C LYS A 98 -14.21 -11.34 12.04
N VAL A 99 -13.32 -11.84 12.89
CA VAL A 99 -13.64 -12.15 14.30
C VAL A 99 -13.72 -10.89 15.17
N SER A 100 -13.01 -9.81 14.80
CA SER A 100 -12.98 -8.55 15.56
C SER A 100 -14.14 -7.58 15.32
N VAL A 101 -15.16 -7.94 14.52
CA VAL A 101 -16.42 -7.17 14.39
C VAL A 101 -17.34 -7.46 15.59
N GLY A 102 -16.81 -7.26 16.79
CA GLY A 102 -17.48 -7.48 18.07
C GLY A 102 -16.96 -6.47 19.08
N LYS A 103 -17.62 -5.31 19.14
CA LYS A 103 -17.48 -4.23 20.14
C LYS A 103 -16.12 -3.51 20.18
N MET A 104 -16.02 -2.41 19.43
CA MET A 104 -15.40 -1.20 19.96
C MET A 104 -16.50 -0.17 20.25
N PRO A 105 -16.58 0.43 21.46
CA PRO A 105 -17.45 1.57 21.70
C PRO A 105 -17.00 2.72 20.80
N ARG A 106 -17.90 3.26 19.98
CA ARG A 106 -17.67 4.53 19.29
C ARG A 106 -17.54 5.60 20.37
N MET A 107 -16.31 6.07 20.61
CA MET A 107 -16.12 7.29 21.38
C MET A 107 -16.70 8.45 20.57
N SER A 108 -17.68 9.14 21.14
CA SER A 108 -18.23 10.38 20.62
C SER A 108 -17.10 11.40 20.47
N ALA A 109 -16.81 11.83 19.24
CA ALA A 109 -15.84 12.87 18.92
C ALA A 109 -16.43 14.27 19.16
N VAL A 110 -17.02 14.50 20.33
CA VAL A 110 -17.49 15.83 20.74
C VAL A 110 -16.67 16.24 21.95
N PRO A 111 -15.76 17.23 21.82
CA PRO A 111 -15.07 17.77 22.98
C PRO A 111 -16.09 18.43 23.93
N PRO A 112 -16.06 18.17 25.24
CA PRO A 112 -16.93 18.85 26.19
C PRO A 112 -16.69 20.36 26.13
N THR A 113 -17.77 21.10 25.94
CA THR A 113 -17.77 22.56 25.92
C THR A 113 -17.22 23.08 27.25
N GLU A 114 -16.17 23.89 27.17
CA GLU A 114 -15.42 24.55 28.27
C GLU A 114 -14.26 23.79 28.94
N LEU A 115 -13.25 23.39 28.15
CA LEU A 115 -11.92 23.08 28.68
C LEU A 115 -11.18 24.36 29.14
N ASN A 116 -10.64 24.35 30.36
CA ASN A 116 -9.82 25.44 30.93
C ASN A 116 -8.48 25.57 30.17
N ARG A 117 -7.81 26.74 30.26
CA ARG A 117 -6.60 27.10 29.52
C ARG A 117 -5.50 26.05 29.65
N GLU A 118 -5.15 25.59 30.86
CA GLU A 118 -4.14 24.53 31.05
C GLU A 118 -4.49 23.21 30.33
N GLN A 119 -5.76 22.83 30.30
CA GLN A 119 -6.20 21.57 29.67
C GLN A 119 -6.11 21.65 28.14
N LYS A 120 -6.37 22.83 27.57
CA LYS A 120 -6.15 23.08 26.13
C LYS A 120 -4.68 22.94 25.74
N TRP A 121 -3.76 23.44 26.58
CA TRP A 121 -2.32 23.29 26.35
C TRP A 121 -1.86 21.83 26.40
N GLN A 122 -2.33 21.06 27.39
CA GLN A 122 -2.08 19.62 27.50
C GLN A 122 -2.59 18.86 26.27
N MET A 123 -3.78 19.21 25.77
CA MET A 123 -4.36 18.57 24.59
C MET A 123 -3.57 18.86 23.31
N MET A 124 -3.12 20.10 23.11
CA MET A 124 -2.27 20.49 21.98
C MET A 124 -0.93 19.74 21.95
N LEU A 125 -0.37 19.43 23.11
CA LEU A 125 0.92 18.76 23.25
C LEU A 125 0.81 17.23 23.13
N SER A 126 -0.36 16.64 23.39
CA SER A 126 -0.53 15.20 23.26
C SER A 126 -0.53 14.76 21.78
N LYS A 127 0.39 13.88 21.43
CA LYS A 127 0.52 13.29 20.08
C LYS A 127 -0.64 12.34 19.74
N SER A 128 -1.44 11.92 20.71
CA SER A 128 -2.53 10.94 20.50
C SER A 128 -3.78 11.50 19.82
N MET A 129 -3.93 12.83 19.72
CA MET A 129 -5.13 13.48 19.17
C MET A 129 -4.89 14.34 17.92
N ARG A 130 -3.72 14.21 17.26
CA ARG A 130 -3.42 14.89 15.97
C ARG A 130 -3.65 13.98 14.75
N ARG A 131 -4.68 13.14 14.78
CA ARG A 131 -5.15 12.37 13.62
C ARG A 131 -6.64 12.57 13.47
#